data_AF-A0A421AXF1-F1
#
_entry.id   AF-A0A421AXF1-F1
#
_cell.length_a   1.000
_cell.length_b   1.000
_cell.length_c   1.000
_cell.angle_alpha   90.00
_cell.angle_beta   90.00
_cell.angle_gamma   90.00
#
_symmetry.space_group_name_H-M   'P 1'
#
loop_
_entity.id
_entity.type
_entity.pdbx_description
1 polymer ?
#
loop_
_entity_poly.entity_id
_entity_poly.type
_entity_poly.pdbx_seq_one_letter_code
_entity_poly.pdbx_strand_id
1 'polypeptide(L)' 'MTEPGYEQARDELAAVVARLEAGGLPLEESLTLWERGESLAKICDRHLAGARERVETALAAAEAED' A
#
# COMPACT_ATOMS: atom_id res chain seq x y z
N MET A 1 -7.71 -4.61 15.94
CA MET A 1 -7.97 -3.76 14.76
C MET A 1 -7.46 -4.52 13.56
N THR A 2 -8.32 -4.80 12.57
CA THR A 2 -7.93 -5.51 11.34
C THR A 2 -7.26 -4.53 10.38
N GLU A 3 -6.16 -4.93 9.78
CA GLU A 3 -5.46 -4.16 8.74
C GLU A 3 -6.37 -4.03 7.49
N PRO A 4 -6.45 -2.86 6.83
CA PRO A 4 -7.26 -2.71 5.63
C PRO A 4 -6.75 -3.61 4.49
N GLY A 5 -7.68 -4.05 3.64
CA GLY A 5 -7.32 -4.76 2.41
C GLY A 5 -6.54 -3.86 1.44
N TYR A 6 -5.84 -4.49 0.48
CA TYR A 6 -5.00 -3.77 -0.49
C TYR A 6 -5.75 -2.65 -1.23
N GLU A 7 -6.92 -2.94 -1.79
CA GLU A 7 -7.70 -1.96 -2.58
C GLU A 7 -8.12 -0.77 -1.72
N GLN A 8 -8.57 -1.03 -0.50
CA GLN A 8 -8.94 0.03 0.44
C GLN A 8 -7.73 0.89 0.84
N ALA A 9 -6.59 0.27 1.14
CA ALA A 9 -5.36 1.00 1.47
C ALA A 9 -4.84 1.84 0.30
N ARG A 10 -4.91 1.30 -0.93
CA ARG A 10 -4.52 1.98 -2.17
C ARG A 10 -5.42 3.19 -2.45
N ASP A 11 -6.73 3.01 -2.33
CA ASP A 11 -7.68 4.08 -2.62
C ASP A 11 -7.57 5.23 -1.60
N GLU A 12 -7.34 4.89 -0.32
CA GLU A 12 -7.05 5.90 0.70
C GLU A 12 -5.72 6.61 0.44
N LEU A 13 -4.67 5.88 0.05
CA LEU A 13 -3.38 6.46 -0.30
C LEU A 13 -3.51 7.45 -1.47
N ALA A 14 -4.25 7.08 -2.50
CA ALA A 14 -4.52 7.95 -3.64
C ALA A 14 -5.24 9.24 -3.22
N ALA A 15 -6.20 9.15 -2.30
CA ALA A 15 -6.89 10.31 -1.75
C ALA A 15 -5.95 11.22 -0.91
N VAL A 16 -5.05 10.62 -0.12
CA VAL A 16 -4.03 11.37 0.64
C VAL A 16 -3.08 12.11 -0.29
N VAL A 17 -2.57 11.45 -1.33
CA VAL A 17 -1.69 12.07 -2.34
C VAL A 17 -2.40 13.22 -3.04
N ALA A 18 -3.64 13.01 -3.51
CA ALA A 18 -4.41 14.06 -4.16
C ALA A 18 -4.61 15.30 -3.27
N ARG A 19 -4.81 15.12 -1.96
CA ARG A 19 -4.91 16.24 -0.99
C ARG A 19 -3.59 16.97 -0.79
N LEU A 20 -2.47 16.24 -0.72
CA LEU A 20 -1.13 16.83 -0.62
C LEU A 20 -0.78 17.64 -1.89
N GLU A 21 -1.08 17.10 -3.07
CA GLU A 21 -0.81 17.73 -4.36
C GLU A 21 -1.67 18.97 -4.62
N ALA A 22 -2.91 19.00 -4.10
CA ALA A 22 -3.76 20.19 -4.18
C ALA A 22 -3.16 21.40 -3.44
N GLY A 23 -2.31 21.15 -2.43
CA GLY A 23 -1.71 22.18 -1.60
C GLY A 23 -2.72 22.96 -0.76
N GLY A 24 -2.31 24.12 -0.24
CA GLY A 24 -3.17 25.01 0.56
C GLY A 24 -3.42 24.54 2.00
N LEU A 25 -2.78 23.47 2.44
CA LEU A 25 -2.86 22.96 3.81
C LEU A 25 -1.77 23.60 4.69
N PRO A 26 -2.05 23.84 5.99
CA PRO A 26 -1.01 24.13 6.97
C PRO A 26 0.05 23.02 7.00
N LEU A 27 1.27 23.38 7.44
CA LEU A 27 2.38 22.44 7.54
C LEU A 27 2.03 21.23 8.42
N GLU A 28 1.39 21.44 9.57
CA GLU A 28 1.02 20.38 10.51
C GLU A 28 0.03 19.37 9.89
N GLU A 29 -0.96 19.86 9.15
CA GLU A 29 -1.89 18.99 8.41
C GLU A 29 -1.19 18.25 7.28
N SER A 30 -0.26 18.91 6.57
CA SER A 30 0.53 18.29 5.51
C SER A 30 1.41 17.15 6.05
N LEU A 31 2.02 17.34 7.23
CA LEU A 31 2.81 16.31 7.90
C LEU A 31 1.93 15.13 8.34
N THR A 32 0.76 15.40 8.91
CA THR A 32 -0.20 14.37 9.31
C THR A 32 -0.63 13.51 8.11
N LEU A 33 -0.94 14.16 6.98
CA LEU A 33 -1.28 13.46 5.74
C LEU A 33 -0.11 12.65 5.20
N TRP A 34 1.11 13.19 5.24
CA TRP A 34 2.31 12.47 4.82
C TRP A 34 2.53 11.21 5.66
N GLU A 35 2.47 11.29 6.99
CA GLU A 35 2.61 10.14 7.88
C GLU A 35 1.55 9.06 7.61
N ARG A 36 0.31 9.50 7.34
CA ARG A 36 -0.77 8.58 6.94
C ARG A 36 -0.45 7.92 5.59
N GLY A 37 0.01 8.69 4.61
CA GLY A 37 0.43 8.18 3.31
C GLY A 37 1.55 7.13 3.43
N GLU A 38 2.58 7.40 4.22
CA GLU A 38 3.67 6.46 4.49
C GLU A 38 3.17 5.15 5.13
N SER A 39 2.21 5.25 6.06
CA SER A 39 1.60 4.08 6.69
C SER A 39 0.83 3.22 5.66
N LEU A 40 0.05 3.87 4.79
CA LEU A 40 -0.74 3.21 3.74
C LEU A 40 0.14 2.58 2.66
N ALA A 41 1.23 3.26 2.26
CA ALA A 41 2.21 2.72 1.32
C ALA A 41 2.84 1.43 1.85
N LYS A 42 3.26 1.42 3.13
CA LYS A 42 3.79 0.22 3.79
C LYS A 42 2.79 -0.94 3.85
N ILE A 43 1.50 -0.65 4.02
CA ILE A 43 0.44 -1.67 3.97
C ILE A 43 0.35 -2.24 2.55
N CYS A 44 0.30 -1.38 1.53
CA CYS A 44 0.26 -1.81 0.13
C CYS A 44 1.45 -2.69 -0.23
N ASP A 45 2.65 -2.30 0.18
CA ASP A 45 3.89 -3.06 -0.08
C ASP A 45 3.85 -4.45 0.57
N ARG A 46 3.35 -4.57 1.80
CA ARG A 46 3.19 -5.88 2.47
C ARG A 46 2.24 -6.80 1.70
N HIS A 47 1.09 -6.28 1.26
CA HIS A 47 0.14 -7.06 0.47
C HIS A 47 0.74 -7.52 -0.86
N LEU A 48 1.45 -6.64 -1.55
CA LEU A 48 2.11 -6.96 -2.83
C LEU A 48 3.26 -7.95 -2.65
N ALA A 49 4.05 -7.83 -1.59
CA ALA A 49 5.11 -8.77 -1.26
C ALA A 49 4.54 -10.18 -1.00
N GLY A 50 3.49 -10.29 -0.19
CA GLY A 50 2.83 -11.57 0.06
C GLY A 50 2.20 -12.17 -1.20
N ALA A 51 1.61 -11.34 -2.08
CA ALA A 51 1.09 -11.81 -3.36
C ALA A 51 2.21 -12.35 -4.27
N ARG A 52 3.36 -11.66 -4.32
CA ARG A 52 4.54 -12.07 -5.09
C ARG A 52 5.09 -13.41 -4.62
N GLU A 53 5.29 -13.57 -3.32
CA GLU A 53 5.79 -14.83 -2.73
C GLU A 53 4.89 -16.02 -3.07
N ARG A 54 3.56 -15.83 -3.04
CA ARG A 54 2.59 -16.87 -3.41
C ARG A 54 2.69 -17.27 -4.88
N VAL A 55 2.89 -16.29 -5.77
CA VAL A 55 3.08 -16.55 -7.20
C VAL A 55 4.40 -17.29 -7.45
N GLU A 56 5.49 -16.82 -6.84
CA GLU A 56 6.80 -17.46 -6.95
C GLU A 56 6.78 -18.91 -6.44
N THR A 57 6.11 -19.16 -5.31
CA THR A 57 5.92 -20.52 -4.76
C THR A 57 5.14 -21.41 -5.72
N ALA A 58 4.07 -20.90 -6.32
CA ALA A 58 3.25 -21.66 -7.27
C ALA A 58 4.01 -21.99 -8.56
N LEU A 59 4.83 -21.07 -9.06
CA LEU A 59 5.68 -21.30 -10.23
C LEU A 59 6.75 -22.35 -9.95
N ALA A 60 7.45 -22.25 -8.81
CA ALA A 60 8.47 -23.22 -8.43
C ALA A 60 7.91 -24.63 -8.19
N ALA A 61 6.68 -24.72 -7.66
CA ALA A 61 5.99 -26.01 -7.52
C ALA A 61 5.69 -26.63 -8.89
N ALA A 62 5.18 -25.85 -9.85
CA ALA A 62 4.90 -26.34 -11.20
C ALA A 62 6.17 -26.80 -11.93
N GLU A 63 7.29 -26.08 -11.78
CA GLU A 63 8.58 -26.47 -12.37
C GLU A 63 9.16 -27.77 -11.79
N ALA A 64 8.82 -28.12 -10.55
CA ALA A 64 9.28 -29.35 -9.89
C ALA A 64 8.43 -30.57 -10.23
N GLU A 65 7.26 -30.38 -10.82
CA GLU A 65 6.32 -31.43 -11.23
C GLU A 65 6.52 -31.90 -12.69
N ASP A 66 7.32 -31.15 -13.48
CA ASP A 66 7.76 -31.47 -14.86
C ASP A 66 9.12 -32.22 -14.89
#